data_AF-A0A7Y6PTP1-F1
#
_entry.id   AF-A0A7Y6PTP1-F1
#
_cell.length_a   1.000
_cell.length_b   1.000
_cell.length_c   1.000
_cell.angle_alpha   90.00
_cell.angle_beta   90.00
_cell.angle_gamma   90.00
#
_symmetry.space_group_name_H-M   'P 1'
#
loop_
_entity.id
_entity.type
_entity.pdbx_description
1 polymer ?
#
loop_
_entity_poly.entity_id
_entity_poly.type
_entity_poly.pdbx_seq_one_letter_code
_entity_poly.pdbx_strand_id
1 'polypeptide(L)' 'MSELRDARDGLTRLERIILWQLQLAERERGGASVPATLLYGRVVEHIAVSVEEFQAVLSRLVGARY' A
#
# COMPACT_ATOMS: atom_id res chain seq x y z
N MET A 1 -8.05 8.69 20.38
CA MET A 1 -8.32 8.28 18.99
C MET A 1 -7.69 9.33 18.10
N SER A 2 -6.42 9.16 17.75
CA SER A 2 -5.68 10.15 16.97
C SER A 2 -6.23 10.16 15.55
N GLU A 3 -6.90 11.26 15.22
CA GLU A 3 -7.35 11.61 13.88
C GLU A 3 -6.19 11.43 12.90
N LEU A 4 -6.27 10.43 12.03
CA LEU A 4 -5.50 10.42 10.81
C LEU A 4 -6.01 11.62 10.02
N ARG A 5 -5.36 12.77 10.21
CA ARG A 5 -5.67 13.99 9.46
C ARG A 5 -5.67 13.59 8.00
N ASP A 6 -6.84 13.69 7.40
CA ASP A 6 -7.05 13.47 5.98
C ASP A 6 -6.26 14.58 5.26
N ALA A 7 -4.96 14.33 5.11
CA ALA A 7 -4.05 15.27 4.49
C ALA A 7 -4.43 15.31 3.02
N ARG A 8 -4.51 16.52 2.48
CA ARG A 8 -4.65 16.84 1.06
C ARG A 8 -3.39 16.40 0.29
N ASP A 9 -2.96 15.16 0.47
CA ASP A 9 -1.77 14.54 -0.11
C ASP A 9 -2.03 14.03 -1.53
N GLY A 10 -3.28 14.08 -2.00
CA GLY A 10 -3.66 13.63 -3.33
C GLY A 10 -3.65 12.10 -3.47
N LEU A 11 -3.54 11.37 -2.36
CA LEU A 11 -3.57 9.91 -2.36
C LEU A 11 -5.01 9.40 -2.47
N THR A 12 -5.20 8.46 -3.38
CA THR A 12 -6.41 7.64 -3.45
C THR A 12 -6.53 6.76 -2.22
N ARG A 13 -7.74 6.26 -1.95
CA ARG A 13 -7.98 5.29 -0.88
C ARG A 13 -7.09 4.04 -1.02
N LEU A 14 -6.90 3.54 -2.23
CA LEU A 14 -6.07 2.38 -2.50
C LEU A 14 -4.59 2.67 -2.18
N GLU A 15 -4.06 3.83 -2.58
CA GLU A 15 -2.69 4.25 -2.25
C GLU A 15 -2.46 4.34 -0.74
N ARG A 16 -3.42 4.93 0.00
CA ARG A 16 -3.33 4.98 1.47
C ARG A 16 -3.29 3.58 2.09
N ILE A 17 -4.14 2.66 1.63
CA ILE A 17 -4.17 1.28 2.14
C ILE A 17 -2.85 0.57 1.84
N ILE A 18 -2.31 0.73 0.62
CA ILE A 18 -1.02 0.14 0.23
C ILE A 18 0.09 0.64 1.16
N LEU A 19 0.21 1.95 1.37
CA LEU A 19 1.26 2.53 2.23
C LEU A 19 1.10 2.10 3.69
N TRP A 20 -0.14 2.07 4.19
CA TRP A 20 -0.42 1.62 5.55
C TRP A 20 -0.04 0.16 5.76
N GLN A 21 -0.44 -0.74 4.85
CA GLN A 21 -0.12 -2.16 4.94
C GLN A 21 1.37 -2.44 4.72
N LEU A 22 2.04 -1.66 3.86
CA LEU A 22 3.49 -1.72 3.71
C LEU A 22 4.19 -1.40 5.03
N GLN A 23 3.81 -0.28 5.67
CA GLN A 23 4.39 0.13 6.95
C GLN A 23 4.19 -0.92 8.05
N LEU A 24 3.00 -1.54 8.12
CA LEU A 24 2.74 -2.62 9.08
C LEU A 24 3.60 -3.85 8.79
N ALA A 25 3.64 -4.30 7.54
CA ALA A 25 4.41 -5.47 7.14
C ALA A 25 5.94 -5.27 7.35
N GLU A 26 6.46 -4.07 7.09
CA GLU A 26 7.87 -3.75 7.37
C GLU A 26 8.18 -3.84 8.86
N ARG A 27 7.30 -3.29 9.73
CA ARG A 27 7.49 -3.34 11.18
C ARG A 27 7.46 -4.77 11.71
N GLU A 28 6.53 -5.60 11.23
CA GLU A 28 6.44 -7.02 11.60
C GLU A 28 7.66 -7.82 11.15
N ARG A 29 8.28 -7.43 10.04
CA ARG A 29 9.49 -8.07 9.49
C ARG A 29 10.79 -7.45 10.01
N GLY A 30 10.73 -6.60 11.04
CA GLY A 30 11.92 -5.96 11.61
C GLY A 30 12.65 -5.03 10.63
N GLY A 31 11.92 -4.37 9.73
CA GLY A 31 12.47 -3.47 8.71
C GLY A 31 12.98 -4.17 7.44
N ALA A 32 12.79 -5.49 7.31
CA ALA A 32 13.12 -6.19 6.07
C ALA A 32 12.13 -5.87 4.95
N SER A 33 12.62 -5.96 3.70
CA SER A 33 11.79 -5.77 2.50
C SER A 33 10.53 -6.63 2.53
N VAL A 34 9.42 -6.04 2.09
CA VAL A 34 8.10 -6.66 1.99
C VAL A 34 7.91 -7.17 0.56
N PRO A 35 7.71 -8.49 0.34
CA PRO A 35 7.38 -9.01 -0.97
C PRO A 35 6.06 -8.43 -1.49
N ALA A 36 6.00 -8.04 -2.77
CA ALA A 36 4.80 -7.47 -3.38
C ALA A 36 3.57 -8.38 -3.26
N THR A 37 3.76 -9.70 -3.35
CA THR A 37 2.68 -10.70 -3.16
C THR A 37 2.12 -10.68 -1.74
N LEU A 38 2.97 -10.52 -0.72
CA LEU A 38 2.53 -10.40 0.67
C LEU A 38 1.74 -9.10 0.85
N LEU A 39 2.24 -8.01 0.29
CA LEU A 39 1.55 -6.72 0.34
C LEU A 39 0.19 -6.79 -0.36
N TYR A 40 0.11 -7.41 -1.54
CA TYR A 40 -1.15 -7.60 -2.27
C TYR A 40 -2.19 -8.35 -1.43
N GLY A 41 -1.79 -9.47 -0.82
CA GLY A 41 -2.67 -10.25 0.06
C GLY A 41 -3.28 -9.42 1.18
N ARG A 42 -2.49 -8.55 1.81
CA ARG A 42 -2.96 -7.65 2.87
C ARG A 42 -3.90 -6.56 2.35
N VAL A 43 -3.66 -6.05 1.14
CA VAL A 43 -4.49 -4.99 0.55
C VAL A 43 -5.88 -5.51 0.22
N VAL A 44 -5.98 -6.72 -0.34
CA VAL A 44 -7.29 -7.30 -0.72
C VAL A 44 -8.19 -7.62 0.47
N GLU A 45 -7.64 -7.73 1.69
CA GLU A 45 -8.42 -7.83 2.93
C GLU A 45 -9.16 -6.54 3.28
N HIS A 46 -8.72 -5.39 2.75
CA HIS A 46 -9.29 -4.07 3.04
C HIS A 46 -10.12 -3.49 1.88
N ILE A 47 -9.82 -3.88 0.64
CA ILE A 47 -10.49 -3.36 -0.55
C ILE A 47 -10.41 -4.38 -1.71
N ALA A 48 -11.50 -4.57 -2.44
CA ALA A 48 -11.48 -5.35 -3.67
C ALA A 48 -10.65 -4.61 -4.73
N VAL A 49 -9.58 -5.25 -5.21
CA VAL A 49 -8.65 -4.69 -6.19
C VAL A 49 -8.04 -5.83 -7.01
N SER A 50 -7.90 -5.64 -8.32
CA SER A 50 -7.23 -6.61 -9.19
C SER A 50 -5.72 -6.58 -8.98
N VAL A 51 -5.01 -7.63 -9.42
CA VAL A 51 -3.54 -7.65 -9.36
C VAL A 51 -2.96 -6.54 -10.24
N GLU A 52 -3.55 -6.32 -11.41
CA GLU A 52 -3.12 -5.32 -12.39
C GLU A 52 -3.28 -3.89 -11.85
N GLU A 53 -4.43 -3.60 -11.23
CA GLU A 53 -4.68 -2.30 -10.61
C GLU A 53 -3.71 -2.05 -9.44
N PHE A 54 -3.50 -3.05 -8.59
CA PHE A 54 -2.52 -2.97 -7.51
C PHE A 54 -1.10 -2.70 -8.04
N GLN A 55 -0.66 -3.42 -9.09
CA GLN A 55 0.66 -3.24 -9.70
C GLN A 55 0.81 -1.86 -10.35
N ALA A 56 -0.23 -1.35 -11.01
CA ALA A 56 -0.22 -0.02 -11.61
C ALA A 56 -0.06 1.07 -10.55
N VAL A 57 -0.81 0.96 -9.45
CA VAL A 57 -0.72 1.90 -8.33
C VAL A 57 0.63 1.79 -7.63
N LEU A 58 1.11 0.57 -7.37
CA LEU A 58 2.41 0.36 -6.73
C LEU A 58 3.54 0.95 -7.57
N SER A 59 3.51 0.74 -8.89
CA SER A 59 4.46 1.32 -9.86
C SER A 59 4.46 2.86 -9.82
N ARG A 60 3.26 3.46 -9.78
CA ARG A 60 3.10 4.92 -9.62
C ARG A 60 3.73 5.42 -8.31
N LEU A 61 3.50 4.71 -7.19
CA LEU A 61 4.01 5.10 -5.88
C LEU A 61 5.54 5.07 -5.79
N VAL A 62 6.20 4.09 -6.44
CA VAL A 62 7.67 3.96 -6.41
C VAL A 62 8.37 4.74 -7.54
N GLY A 63 7.61 5.41 -8.41
CA GLY A 63 8.14 6.12 -9.57
C GLY A 63 8.76 5.22 -10.63
N ALA A 64 8.49 3.91 -10.58
CA ALA A 64 8.96 2.96 -11.58
C ALA A 64 7.97 2.94 -12.74
N ARG A 65 8.46 3.27 -13.93
CA ARG A 65 7.70 3.09 -15.17
C ARG A 65 8.12 1.75 -15.77
N TYR A 66 7.21 0.79 -15.85
CA TYR A 66 7.35 -0.36 -16.73
C TYR A 66 6.84 -0.02 -18.13
#